data_AF-A0A0U2LWW2-F1
#
_entry.id   AF-A0A0U2LWW2-F1
#
_cell.length_a   1.000
_cell.length_b   1.000
_cell.length_c   1.000
_cell.angle_alpha   90.00
_cell.angle_beta   90.00
_cell.angle_gamma   90.00
#
_symmetry.space_group_name_H-M   'P 1'
#
loop_
_entity.id
_entity.type
_entity.pdbx_description
1 polymer ?
#
loop_
_entity_poly.entity_id
_entity_poly.type
_entity_poly.pdbx_seq_one_letter_code
_entity_poly.pdbx_strand_id
1 'polypeptide(L)'
;MKKKTGFLAVCVILIVIGWTFRTKGNNVDSVSKSERKKYGETIFNYMKAETYFNSETLEASPEVKKIKLLIDFYGQDVDKDSITVYLNQTVSGCNESGQDVYGSNFPVVYTLEKQKAGYKVIHYEEPRDGSFYEEDIKRMFPKKKFDPLNKLKSGTIFFEEEIQ
;
A
#
# COMPACT_ATOMS: atom_id res chain seq x y z
N MET A 1 -16.01 -62.77 -24.82
CA MET A 1 -14.71 -62.10 -24.55
C MET A 1 -14.95 -60.60 -24.46
N LYS A 2 -14.73 -60.01 -23.27
CA LYS A 2 -15.16 -58.65 -22.91
C LYS A 2 -14.11 -57.60 -23.32
N LYS A 3 -14.63 -56.47 -23.81
CA LYS A 3 -13.95 -55.30 -24.38
C LYS A 3 -12.87 -54.73 -23.44
N LYS A 4 -11.62 -54.63 -23.93
CA LYS A 4 -10.51 -53.87 -23.32
C LYS A 4 -10.30 -52.57 -24.08
N THR A 5 -11.15 -51.56 -23.86
CA THR A 5 -10.97 -50.21 -24.45
C THR A 5 -11.37 -49.08 -23.51
N GLY A 6 -11.47 -49.36 -22.20
CA GLY A 6 -11.98 -48.38 -21.22
C GLY A 6 -10.93 -47.58 -20.44
N PHE A 7 -9.64 -47.92 -20.52
CA PHE A 7 -8.65 -47.34 -19.59
C PHE A 7 -7.78 -46.23 -20.19
N LEU A 8 -7.57 -46.22 -21.51
CA LEU A 8 -6.70 -45.20 -22.14
C LEU A 8 -7.39 -43.84 -22.32
N ALA A 9 -8.72 -43.81 -22.44
CA ALA A 9 -9.47 -42.57 -22.67
C ALA A 9 -9.60 -41.71 -21.40
N VAL A 10 -9.52 -42.31 -20.21
CA VAL A 10 -9.71 -41.60 -18.92
C VAL A 10 -8.46 -40.81 -18.53
N CYS A 11 -7.26 -41.31 -18.85
CA CYS A 11 -6.00 -40.61 -18.54
C CYS A 11 -5.78 -39.36 -19.41
N VAL A 12 -6.21 -39.37 -20.68
CA VAL A 12 -6.05 -38.21 -21.56
C VAL A 12 -6.99 -37.06 -21.15
N ILE A 13 -8.20 -37.36 -20.67
CA ILE A 13 -9.15 -36.33 -20.20
C ILE A 13 -8.65 -35.65 -18.92
N LEU A 14 -8.01 -36.38 -18.00
CA LEU A 14 -7.45 -35.79 -16.77
C LEU A 14 -6.22 -34.90 -17.03
N ILE A 15 -5.43 -35.18 -18.07
CA ILE A 15 -4.29 -34.33 -18.45
C ILE A 15 -4.78 -33.02 -19.09
N VAL A 16 -5.89 -33.04 -19.85
CA VAL A 16 -6.47 -31.84 -20.46
C VAL A 16 -7.17 -30.95 -19.43
N ILE A 17 -7.81 -31.52 -18.40
CA ILE A 17 -8.40 -30.74 -17.28
C ILE A 17 -7.31 -30.18 -16.35
N GLY A 18 -6.18 -30.89 -16.20
CA GLY A 18 -5.02 -30.39 -15.44
C GLY A 18 -4.32 -29.17 -16.09
N TRP A 19 -4.52 -28.94 -17.39
CA TRP A 19 -3.93 -27.80 -18.11
C TRP A 19 -4.83 -26.57 -18.16
N THR A 20 -6.12 -26.67 -17.87
CA THR A 20 -6.99 -25.48 -17.74
C THR A 20 -6.96 -24.85 -16.35
N PHE A 21 -6.36 -25.52 -15.36
CA PHE A 21 -5.90 -24.89 -14.10
C PHE A 21 -4.46 -24.38 -14.20
N ARG A 22 -4.04 -23.97 -15.40
CA ARG A 22 -2.87 -23.11 -15.58
C ARG A 22 -3.15 -21.80 -14.87
N THR A 23 -2.66 -21.72 -13.64
CA THR A 23 -2.39 -20.55 -12.82
C THR A 23 -2.75 -19.27 -13.56
N LYS A 24 -3.93 -18.75 -13.24
CA LYS A 24 -4.25 -17.34 -13.43
C LYS A 24 -3.10 -16.60 -12.76
N GLY A 25 -2.11 -16.18 -13.55
CA GLY A 25 -1.04 -15.33 -13.05
C GLY A 25 -1.73 -14.18 -12.36
N ASN A 26 -1.35 -13.92 -11.11
CA ASN A 26 -1.85 -12.80 -10.34
C ASN A 26 -1.48 -11.52 -11.09
N ASN A 27 -2.30 -11.14 -12.07
CA ASN A 27 -2.39 -9.77 -12.51
C ASN A 27 -2.93 -9.05 -11.28
N VAL A 28 -2.02 -8.49 -10.50
CA VAL A 28 -2.34 -7.47 -9.50
C VAL A 28 -3.05 -6.39 -10.31
N ASP A 29 -4.38 -6.34 -10.21
CA ASP A 29 -5.20 -5.39 -10.95
C ASP A 29 -4.60 -4.00 -10.71
N SER A 30 -4.00 -3.43 -11.76
CA SER A 30 -3.31 -2.15 -11.63
C SER A 30 -4.39 -1.09 -11.44
N VAL A 31 -4.66 -0.72 -10.19
CA VAL A 31 -5.58 0.35 -9.84
C VAL A 31 -5.17 1.64 -10.58
N SER A 32 -6.13 2.47 -10.97
CA SER A 32 -5.83 3.68 -11.72
C SER A 32 -5.04 4.68 -10.87
N LYS A 33 -4.32 5.60 -11.53
CA LYS A 33 -3.64 6.71 -10.84
C LYS A 33 -4.64 7.59 -10.06
N SER A 34 -5.85 7.79 -10.59
CA SER A 34 -6.90 8.57 -9.92
C SER A 34 -7.37 7.92 -8.63
N GLU A 35 -7.48 6.59 -8.60
CA GLU A 35 -7.93 5.87 -7.43
C GLU A 35 -6.85 5.83 -6.34
N ARG A 36 -5.57 5.64 -6.72
CA ARG A 36 -4.45 5.82 -5.77
C ARG A 36 -4.39 7.23 -5.18
N LYS A 37 -4.77 8.25 -5.95
CA LYS A 37 -4.86 9.63 -5.42
C LYS A 37 -5.88 9.71 -4.29
N LYS A 38 -7.04 9.04 -4.41
CA LYS A 38 -8.02 8.97 -3.33
C LYS A 38 -7.47 8.26 -2.08
N TYR A 39 -6.71 7.18 -2.25
CA TYR A 39 -6.02 6.52 -1.13
C TYR A 39 -5.09 7.50 -0.43
N GLY A 40 -4.27 8.22 -1.21
CA GLY A 40 -3.36 9.23 -0.69
C GLY A 40 -4.06 10.39 0.02
N GLU A 41 -5.19 10.88 -0.51
CA GLU A 41 -6.00 11.92 0.14
C GLU A 41 -6.56 11.43 1.49
N THR A 42 -7.05 10.19 1.54
CA THR A 42 -7.50 9.56 2.79
C THR A 42 -6.37 9.42 3.81
N ILE A 43 -5.18 9.00 3.36
CA ILE A 43 -3.99 8.87 4.22
C ILE A 43 -3.54 10.24 4.73
N PHE A 44 -3.44 11.25 3.86
CA PHE A 44 -3.03 12.60 4.24
C PHE A 44 -3.98 13.19 5.29
N ASN A 45 -5.30 13.03 5.09
CA ASN A 45 -6.29 13.48 6.07
C ASN A 45 -6.20 12.70 7.39
N TYR A 46 -5.94 11.39 7.35
CA TYR A 46 -5.70 10.60 8.55
C TYR A 46 -4.47 11.11 9.32
N MET A 47 -3.38 11.45 8.61
CA MET A 47 -2.17 11.96 9.26
C MET A 47 -2.38 13.31 9.96
N LYS A 48 -3.18 14.19 9.35
CA LYS A 48 -3.61 15.46 9.96
C LYS A 48 -4.52 15.29 11.18
N ALA A 49 -5.24 14.18 11.26
CA ALA A 49 -6.13 13.91 12.39
C ALA A 49 -5.42 13.16 13.52
N GLU A 50 -4.58 12.18 13.21
CA GLU A 50 -4.21 11.13 14.16
C GLU A 50 -2.70 11.01 14.42
N THR A 51 -1.82 11.52 13.54
CA THR A 51 -0.37 11.24 13.63
C THR A 51 0.48 12.49 13.36
N TYR A 52 1.35 12.45 12.34
CA TYR A 52 2.45 13.38 12.08
C TYR A 52 2.05 14.85 11.90
N PHE A 53 0.80 15.12 11.55
CA PHE A 53 0.30 16.46 11.28
C PHE A 53 -0.90 16.81 12.16
N ASN A 54 -1.09 16.08 13.27
CA ASN A 54 -2.13 16.40 14.24
C ASN A 54 -1.81 17.69 15.01
N SER A 55 -2.82 18.25 15.67
CA SER A 55 -2.69 19.53 16.38
C SER A 55 -1.57 19.50 17.42
N GLU A 56 -1.44 18.41 18.19
CA GLU A 56 -0.40 18.27 19.21
C GLU A 56 1.01 18.33 18.60
N THR A 57 1.26 17.62 17.50
CA THR A 57 2.55 17.61 16.82
C THR A 57 2.89 18.99 16.24
N LEU A 58 1.89 19.67 15.68
CA LEU A 58 2.07 21.00 15.10
C LEU A 58 2.25 22.09 16.15
N GLU A 59 1.53 22.01 17.28
CA GLU A 59 1.73 22.90 18.43
C GLU A 59 3.13 22.72 19.04
N ALA A 60 3.66 21.50 19.06
CA ALA A 60 5.02 21.21 19.49
C ALA A 60 6.10 21.67 18.49
N SER A 61 5.71 22.02 17.25
CA SER A 61 6.62 22.38 16.15
C SER A 61 6.21 23.72 15.50
N PRO A 62 6.22 24.84 16.25
CA PRO A 62 5.67 26.13 15.80
C PRO A 62 6.33 26.73 14.55
N GLU A 63 7.55 26.29 14.23
CA GLU A 63 8.30 26.65 13.03
C GLU A 63 7.70 26.06 11.75
N VAL A 64 6.88 25.01 11.85
CA VAL A 64 6.25 24.37 10.68
C VAL A 64 5.09 25.24 10.19
N LYS A 65 5.20 25.71 8.94
CA LYS A 65 4.16 26.51 8.25
C LYS A 65 3.56 25.79 7.04
N LYS A 66 4.18 24.70 6.59
CA LYS A 66 3.72 23.90 5.46
C LYS A 66 4.01 22.43 5.73
N ILE A 67 3.04 21.56 5.46
CA ILE A 67 3.21 20.11 5.54
C ILE A 67 3.15 19.50 4.15
N LYS A 68 3.93 18.44 3.97
CA LYS A 68 4.10 17.73 2.71
C LYS A 68 4.06 16.23 2.95
N LEU A 69 3.35 15.52 2.09
CA LEU A 69 3.32 14.07 2.05
C LEU A 69 3.66 13.60 0.63
N LEU A 70 4.73 12.82 0.51
CA LEU A 70 5.11 12.11 -0.71
C LEU A 70 4.83 10.62 -0.51
N ILE A 71 4.11 9.99 -1.44
CA ILE A 71 3.75 8.57 -1.36
C ILE A 71 4.25 7.83 -2.60
N ASP A 72 5.03 6.78 -2.37
CA ASP A 72 5.42 5.80 -3.39
C ASP A 72 4.71 4.46 -3.13
N PHE A 73 3.72 4.14 -3.95
CA PHE A 73 2.97 2.88 -3.83
C PHE A 73 3.77 1.69 -4.36
N TYR A 74 3.96 0.68 -3.52
CA TYR A 74 4.65 -0.57 -3.84
C TYR A 74 3.68 -1.66 -4.27
N GLY A 75 2.48 -1.67 -3.70
CA GLY A 75 1.41 -2.54 -4.14
C GLY A 75 0.20 -2.47 -3.23
N GLN A 76 -0.72 -3.41 -3.44
CA GLN A 76 -1.96 -3.46 -2.70
C GLN A 76 -2.53 -4.87 -2.69
N ASP A 77 -3.28 -5.18 -1.64
CA ASP A 77 -4.19 -6.32 -1.57
C ASP A 77 -5.62 -5.79 -1.52
N VAL A 78 -6.47 -6.24 -2.45
CA VAL A 78 -7.87 -5.83 -2.52
C VAL A 78 -8.74 -6.93 -1.96
N ASP A 79 -9.54 -6.59 -0.95
CA ASP A 79 -10.64 -7.40 -0.47
C ASP A 79 -11.98 -6.77 -0.92
N LYS A 80 -13.09 -7.47 -0.64
CA LYS A 80 -14.45 -7.03 -0.96
C LYS A 80 -14.71 -5.62 -0.43
N ASP A 81 -14.47 -5.42 0.86
CA ASP A 81 -14.87 -4.21 1.59
C ASP A 81 -13.67 -3.33 2.00
N SER A 82 -12.43 -3.80 1.79
CA SER A 82 -11.23 -3.06 2.15
C SER A 82 -10.12 -3.19 1.10
N ILE A 83 -9.15 -2.27 1.16
CA ILE A 83 -7.89 -2.35 0.41
C ILE A 83 -6.75 -2.12 1.39
N THR A 84 -5.79 -3.03 1.40
CA THR A 84 -4.51 -2.80 2.08
C THR A 84 -3.50 -2.27 1.07
N VAL A 85 -2.91 -1.12 1.35
CA VAL A 85 -1.88 -0.50 0.51
C VAL A 85 -0.53 -0.57 1.21
N TYR A 86 0.48 -0.86 0.40
CA TYR A 86 1.87 -0.99 0.80
C TYR A 86 2.63 0.11 0.10
N LEU A 87 3.26 0.99 0.86
CA LEU A 87 3.87 2.19 0.32
C LEU A 87 5.09 2.60 1.13
N ASN A 88 5.87 3.51 0.56
CA ASN A 88 6.80 4.33 1.31
C ASN A 88 6.29 5.75 1.34
N GLN A 89 6.32 6.36 2.51
CA GLN A 89 5.91 7.75 2.68
C GLN A 89 7.10 8.61 3.09
N THR A 90 7.16 9.81 2.55
CA THR A 90 8.01 10.89 3.04
C THR A 90 7.10 11.97 3.61
N VAL A 91 7.27 12.22 4.89
CA VAL A 91 6.54 13.21 5.67
C VAL A 91 7.49 14.37 5.90
N SER A 92 7.10 15.60 5.58
CA SER A 92 7.92 16.78 5.83
C SER A 92 7.08 17.94 6.36
N GLY A 93 7.62 18.65 7.35
CA GLY A 93 7.18 19.97 7.78
C GLY A 93 8.23 21.01 7.39
N CYS A 94 7.81 22.09 6.75
CA CYS A 94 8.67 23.16 6.27
C CYS A 94 8.36 24.48 6.97
N ASN A 95 9.38 25.32 7.16
CA ASN A 95 9.20 26.70 7.58
C ASN A 95 8.75 27.63 6.44
N GLU A 96 8.58 28.93 6.71
CA GLU A 96 8.17 29.95 5.72
C GLU A 96 9.11 30.05 4.51
N SER A 97 10.40 29.78 4.72
CA SER A 97 11.41 29.78 3.66
C SER A 97 11.38 28.50 2.81
N GLY A 98 10.49 27.56 3.14
CA GLY A 98 10.38 26.26 2.46
C GLY A 98 11.47 25.26 2.84
N GLN A 99 12.26 25.55 3.89
CA GLN A 99 13.25 24.61 4.40
C GLN A 99 12.58 23.55 5.27
N ASP A 100 12.95 22.29 5.08
CA ASP A 100 12.49 21.20 5.92
C ASP A 100 13.05 21.36 7.35
N VAL A 101 12.16 21.42 8.32
CA VAL A 101 12.44 21.54 9.76
C VAL A 101 11.99 20.31 10.54
N TYR A 102 11.11 19.51 9.92
CA TYR A 102 10.61 18.24 10.42
C TYR A 102 10.53 17.27 9.24
N GLY A 103 10.85 16.00 9.46
CA GLY A 103 10.54 15.00 8.46
C GLY A 103 11.02 13.60 8.76
N SER A 104 10.45 12.65 8.03
CA SER A 104 10.78 11.23 8.12
C SER A 104 10.42 10.51 6.81
N ASN A 105 11.12 9.42 6.52
CA ASN A 105 10.91 8.60 5.33
C ASN A 105 10.96 7.12 5.71
N PHE A 106 9.85 6.41 5.54
CA PHE A 106 9.74 5.03 5.96
C PHE A 106 8.61 4.29 5.22
N PRO A 107 8.75 2.96 5.11
CA PRO A 107 7.72 2.11 4.55
C PRO A 107 6.58 1.92 5.56
N VAL A 108 5.36 1.86 5.06
CA VAL A 108 4.14 1.83 5.86
C VAL A 108 3.05 0.98 5.19
N VAL A 109 2.19 0.41 6.03
CA VAL A 109 1.00 -0.32 5.60
C VAL A 109 -0.24 0.41 6.12
N TYR A 110 -1.19 0.65 5.22
CA TYR A 110 -2.54 1.13 5.59
C TYR A 110 -3.58 0.13 5.11
N THR A 111 -4.61 -0.10 5.93
CA THR A 111 -5.86 -0.72 5.46
C THR A 111 -6.95 0.31 5.42
N LEU A 112 -7.56 0.45 4.25
CA LEU A 112 -8.61 1.39 3.93
C LEU A 112 -9.93 0.64 3.76
N GLU A 113 -10.93 0.99 4.56
CA GLU A 113 -12.31 0.52 4.38
C GLU A 113 -13.01 1.34 3.29
N LYS A 114 -13.69 0.64 2.37
CA LYS A 114 -14.53 1.27 1.35
C LYS A 114 -15.80 1.81 2.00
N GLN A 115 -16.12 3.07 1.71
CA GLN A 115 -17.36 3.72 2.13
C GLN A 115 -18.10 4.28 0.92
N LYS A 116 -19.38 4.65 1.11
CA LYS A 116 -20.21 5.21 0.02
C LYS A 116 -19.57 6.44 -0.64
N ALA A 117 -18.83 7.25 0.12
CA ALA A 117 -18.26 8.51 -0.32
C ALA A 117 -16.72 8.48 -0.49
N GLY A 118 -16.06 7.34 -0.31
CA GLY A 118 -14.60 7.25 -0.38
C GLY A 118 -14.04 6.16 0.51
N TYR A 119 -12.99 6.49 1.27
CA TYR A 119 -12.25 5.55 2.11
C TYR A 119 -12.06 6.07 3.52
N LYS A 120 -11.91 5.15 4.46
CA LYS A 120 -11.52 5.42 5.84
C LYS A 120 -10.33 4.55 6.23
N VAL A 121 -9.32 5.11 6.88
CA VAL A 121 -8.24 4.32 7.48
C VAL A 121 -8.81 3.54 8.66
N ILE A 122 -8.68 2.21 8.63
CA ILE A 122 -9.06 1.30 9.72
C ILE A 122 -7.86 0.60 10.33
N HIS A 123 -6.71 0.62 9.66
CA HIS A 123 -5.46 0.12 10.18
C HIS A 123 -4.30 0.94 9.64
N TYR A 124 -3.32 1.17 10.51
CA TYR A 124 -2.08 1.84 10.23
C TYR A 124 -0.95 1.09 10.93
N GLU A 125 0.14 0.83 10.21
CA GLU A 125 1.30 0.15 10.75
C GLU A 125 2.61 0.71 10.18
N GLU A 126 3.54 1.02 11.09
CA GLU A 126 4.92 1.43 10.84
C GLU A 126 5.90 0.39 11.40
N PRO A 127 7.10 0.25 10.81
CA PRO A 127 8.15 -0.54 11.43
C PRO A 127 8.63 0.13 12.71
N ARG A 128 8.98 -0.68 13.72
CA ARG A 128 9.65 -0.18 14.92
C ARG A 128 11.11 0.17 14.63
N ASP A 129 11.67 1.02 15.47
CA ASP A 129 13.06 1.45 15.36
C ASP A 129 14.09 0.40 15.81
N GLY A 130 15.35 0.67 15.47
CA GLY A 130 16.50 -0.08 15.95
C GLY A 130 16.55 -1.51 15.42
N SER A 131 16.85 -2.47 16.30
CA SER A 131 17.03 -3.88 15.91
C SER A 131 15.75 -4.57 15.43
N PHE A 132 14.58 -3.99 15.70
CA PHE A 132 13.29 -4.55 15.28
C PHE A 132 12.89 -4.17 13.86
N TYR A 133 13.51 -3.13 13.29
CA TYR A 133 13.16 -2.60 11.99
C TYR A 133 13.19 -3.68 10.89
N GLU A 134 14.29 -4.42 10.78
CA GLU A 134 14.43 -5.44 9.73
C GLU A 134 13.40 -6.57 9.84
N GLU A 135 13.03 -6.95 11.07
CA GLU A 135 12.00 -7.96 11.33
C GLU A 135 10.62 -7.45 10.90
N ASP A 136 10.28 -6.22 11.27
CA ASP A 136 9.01 -5.60 10.89
C ASP A 136 8.90 -5.43 9.37
N ILE A 137 9.96 -4.99 8.69
CA ILE A 137 9.97 -4.92 7.23
C ILE A 137 9.68 -6.28 6.60
N LYS A 138 10.31 -7.36 7.08
CA LYS A 138 10.07 -8.72 6.53
C LYS A 138 8.63 -9.19 6.75
N ARG A 139 8.03 -8.81 7.88
CA ARG A 139 6.65 -9.16 8.25
C ARG A 139 5.63 -8.35 7.47
N MET A 140 5.80 -7.03 7.40
CA MET A 140 4.91 -6.08 6.72
C MET A 140 5.00 -6.20 5.20
N PHE A 141 6.20 -6.44 4.65
CA PHE A 141 6.47 -6.51 3.21
C PHE A 141 7.07 -7.87 2.82
N PRO A 142 6.29 -8.96 2.84
CA PRO A 142 6.81 -10.29 2.55
C PRO A 142 7.31 -10.40 1.10
N LYS A 143 8.56 -10.87 0.93
CA LYS A 143 9.26 -10.97 -0.38
C LYS A 143 8.43 -11.59 -1.51
N LYS A 144 7.62 -12.61 -1.20
CA LYS A 144 6.76 -13.28 -2.21
C LYS A 144 5.76 -12.32 -2.89
N LYS A 145 5.41 -11.21 -2.22
CA LYS A 145 4.48 -10.19 -2.74
C LYS A 145 5.21 -8.95 -3.28
N PHE A 146 6.27 -8.51 -2.59
CA PHE A 146 6.91 -7.20 -2.82
C PHE A 146 8.40 -7.30 -3.17
N ASP A 147 8.81 -8.36 -3.87
CA ASP A 147 10.19 -8.52 -4.35
C ASP A 147 10.67 -7.21 -5.02
N PRO A 148 11.95 -6.79 -4.89
CA PRO A 148 12.42 -5.47 -5.33
C PRO A 148 12.16 -5.14 -6.81
N LEU A 149 11.82 -6.16 -7.62
CA LEU A 149 11.47 -6.07 -9.04
C LEU A 149 9.98 -5.76 -9.30
N ASN A 150 9.09 -5.96 -8.32
CA ASN A 150 7.67 -5.61 -8.39
C ASN A 150 7.39 -4.22 -7.81
N LYS A 151 8.37 -3.30 -7.88
CA LYS A 151 8.07 -1.87 -7.81
C LYS A 151 7.09 -1.58 -8.95
N LEU A 152 5.80 -1.63 -8.65
CA LEU A 152 4.76 -0.93 -9.39
C LEU A 152 5.29 0.50 -9.49
N LYS A 153 5.96 0.84 -10.60
CA LYS A 153 6.33 2.21 -10.97
C LYS A 153 5.04 2.96 -11.28
N SER A 154 4.19 3.06 -10.27
CA SER A 154 2.80 3.48 -10.36
C SER A 154 2.69 5.00 -10.16
N GLY A 155 3.84 5.65 -10.01
CA GLY A 155 4.01 7.09 -9.86
C GLY A 155 3.96 7.50 -8.40
N THR A 156 4.78 8.50 -8.08
CA THR A 156 4.77 9.21 -6.81
C THR A 156 3.53 10.12 -6.75
N ILE A 157 2.84 10.14 -5.60
CA ILE A 157 1.75 11.08 -5.32
C ILE A 157 2.24 12.08 -4.27
N PHE A 158 1.95 13.35 -4.48
CA PHE A 158 2.37 14.44 -3.61
C PHE A 158 1.15 15.21 -3.12
N PHE A 159 1.16 15.54 -1.83
CA PHE A 159 0.20 16.41 -1.17
C PHE A 159 0.97 17.48 -0.40
N GLU A 160 0.44 18.70 -0.39
CA GLU A 160 0.95 19.79 0.43
C GLU A 160 -0.19 20.65 0.95
N GLU A 161 0.00 21.24 2.13
CA GLU A 161 -0.96 22.13 2.76
C GLU A 161 -0.22 23.17 3.63
N GLU A 162 -0.65 24.42 3.57
CA GLU A 162 -0.20 25.47 4.48
C GLU A 162 -0.96 25.37 5.80
N ILE A 163 -0.26 25.59 6.90
CA ILE A 163 -0.81 25.52 8.25
C ILE A 163 -1.04 26.94 8.75
N GLN A 164 -2.23 27.19 9.28
CA GLN A 164 -2.61 28.48 9.87
C GLN A 164 -2.08 28.64 11.29
#